data_AF-A0A2I0ND49-F1
#
_entry.id   AF-A0A2I0ND49-F1
#
_cell.length_a   1.000
_cell.length_b   1.000
_cell.length_c   1.000
_cell.angle_alpha   90.00
_cell.angle_beta   90.00
_cell.angle_gamma   90.00
#
_symmetry.space_group_name_H-M   'P 1'
#
loop_
_entity.id
_entity.type
_entity.pdbx_description
1 polymer ?
#
loop_
_entity_poly.entity_id
_entity_poly.type
_entity_poly.pdbx_seq_one_letter_code
_entity_poly.pdbx_strand_id
1 'polypeptide(L)'
;MPHKNLLVNFKRPSPRSISYEVEEDKANYGKIIAYPFERGYGTTVANSLRRVLLSSLPGYAISGVSIKYYDKSGDLRLLTSEFENVSGAY
;
A
#
# COMPACT_ATOMS: atom_id res chain seq x y z
N MET A 1 31.40 51.81 -22.02
CA MET A 1 29.95 51.79 -21.71
C MET A 1 29.58 50.36 -21.31
N PRO A 2 29.07 50.09 -20.10
CA PRO A 2 28.74 48.73 -19.71
C PRO A 2 27.40 48.31 -20.34
N HIS A 3 27.32 47.08 -20.86
CA HIS A 3 26.12 46.54 -21.50
C HIS A 3 24.98 46.36 -20.48
N LYS A 4 23.76 46.70 -20.90
CA LYS A 4 22.51 46.55 -20.16
C LYS A 4 22.31 45.09 -19.69
N ASN A 5 22.03 44.88 -18.41
CA ASN A 5 21.72 43.57 -17.83
C ASN A 5 20.49 42.96 -18.53
N LEU A 6 20.70 41.86 -19.27
CA LEU A 6 19.68 41.17 -20.07
C LEU A 6 18.67 40.36 -19.23
N LEU A 7 18.87 40.28 -17.92
CA LEU A 7 18.07 39.46 -17.01
C LEU A 7 17.03 40.25 -16.21
N VAL A 8 16.94 41.58 -16.41
CA VAL A 8 16.08 42.47 -15.60
C VAL A 8 14.58 42.13 -15.73
N ASN A 9 14.17 41.49 -16.84
CA ASN A 9 12.78 41.10 -17.10
C ASN A 9 12.59 39.56 -17.21
N PHE A 10 13.55 38.75 -16.76
CA PHE A 10 13.39 37.30 -16.78
C PHE A 10 12.45 36.86 -15.64
N LYS A 11 11.14 36.85 -15.92
CA LYS A 11 10.14 36.26 -15.03
C LYS A 11 10.29 34.75 -15.09
N ARG A 12 10.91 34.16 -14.06
CA ARG A 12 10.97 32.70 -13.92
C ARG A 12 9.56 32.12 -14.04
N PRO A 13 9.34 31.08 -14.86
CA PRO A 13 8.06 30.38 -14.84
C PRO A 13 7.81 29.92 -13.40
N SER A 14 6.68 30.31 -12.84
CA SER A 14 6.30 29.89 -11.49
C SER A 14 6.23 28.36 -11.46
N PRO A 15 6.85 27.68 -10.49
CA PRO A 15 6.75 26.24 -10.39
C PRO A 15 5.28 25.84 -10.28
N ARG A 16 4.85 24.86 -11.09
CA ARG A 16 3.51 24.30 -10.95
C ARG A 16 3.48 23.48 -9.66
N SER A 17 2.75 23.95 -8.66
CA SER A 17 2.50 23.19 -7.44
C SER A 17 1.61 21.99 -7.77
N ILE A 18 1.89 20.84 -7.16
CA ILE A 18 1.05 19.65 -7.25
C ILE A 18 -0.10 19.80 -6.23
N SER A 19 -1.33 19.70 -6.70
CA SER A 19 -2.54 19.55 -5.89
C SER A 19 -2.99 18.08 -5.83
N TYR A 20 -3.77 17.73 -4.80
CA TYR A 20 -4.38 16.41 -4.68
C TYR A 20 -5.81 16.50 -4.14
N GLU A 21 -6.62 15.51 -4.51
CA GLU A 21 -8.00 15.31 -4.07
C GLU A 21 -8.14 13.88 -3.52
N VAL A 22 -8.95 13.71 -2.48
CA VAL A 22 -9.22 12.42 -1.85
C VAL A 22 -10.72 12.16 -1.90
N GLU A 23 -11.11 11.07 -2.56
CA GLU A 23 -12.45 10.54 -2.57
C GLU A 23 -12.50 9.32 -1.63
N GLU A 24 -13.15 9.48 -0.47
CA GLU A 24 -13.43 8.38 0.45
C GLU A 24 -14.82 7.82 0.16
N ASP A 25 -14.88 6.65 -0.47
CA ASP A 25 -16.14 6.04 -0.88
C ASP A 25 -16.67 5.09 0.21
N LYS A 26 -15.76 4.45 1.00
CA LYS A 26 -16.07 3.44 2.04
C LYS A 26 -14.96 3.34 3.08
N ALA A 27 -15.24 2.75 4.25
CA ALA A 27 -14.27 2.54 5.34
C ALA A 27 -12.96 1.81 4.93
N ASN A 28 -13.00 1.00 3.87
CA ASN A 28 -11.86 0.21 3.39
C ASN A 28 -11.38 0.61 1.97
N TYR A 29 -11.87 1.71 1.42
CA TYR A 29 -11.53 2.15 0.06
C TYR A 29 -11.34 3.67 0.01
N GLY A 30 -10.17 4.10 -0.47
CA GLY A 30 -9.86 5.50 -0.77
C GLY A 30 -9.25 5.64 -2.15
N LYS A 31 -9.65 6.70 -2.86
CA LYS A 31 -9.11 7.08 -4.17
C LYS A 31 -8.46 8.45 -4.07
N ILE A 32 -7.19 8.54 -4.48
CA ILE A 32 -6.40 9.77 -4.43
C ILE A 32 -6.06 10.19 -5.86
N ILE A 33 -6.36 11.43 -6.22
CA ILE A 33 -6.07 12.03 -7.52
C ILE A 33 -5.08 13.16 -7.30
N ALA A 34 -3.91 13.12 -7.94
CA ALA A 34 -2.89 14.17 -7.82
C ALA A 34 -2.49 14.73 -9.19
N TYR A 35 -2.38 16.04 -9.30
CA TYR A 35 -2.14 16.76 -10.56
C TYR A 35 -1.65 18.20 -10.29
N PRO A 36 -1.05 18.91 -11.26
CA PRO A 36 -0.58 18.43 -12.54
C PRO A 36 0.83 17.84 -12.43
N PHE A 37 1.03 16.67 -13.02
CA PHE A 37 2.37 16.10 -13.23
C PHE A 37 2.85 16.38 -14.65
N GLU A 38 4.16 16.54 -14.79
CA GLU A 38 4.78 16.42 -16.11
C GLU A 38 4.58 15.01 -16.67
N ARG A 39 4.60 14.91 -18.00
CA ARG A 39 4.42 13.64 -18.70
C ARG A 39 5.44 12.61 -18.17
N GLY A 40 4.94 11.46 -17.72
CA GLY A 40 5.77 10.37 -17.18
C GLY A 40 6.06 10.45 -15.68
N TYR A 41 5.99 11.62 -15.04
CA TYR A 41 6.20 11.71 -13.59
C TYR A 41 5.08 11.04 -12.79
N GLY A 42 3.85 11.15 -13.28
CA GLY A 42 2.70 10.50 -12.64
C GLY A 42 2.90 8.99 -12.48
N THR A 43 3.44 8.29 -13.48
CA THR A 43 3.68 6.85 -13.40
C THR A 43 4.83 6.50 -12.46
N THR A 44 5.93 7.27 -12.49
CA THR A 44 7.07 7.08 -11.58
C THR A 44 6.65 7.22 -10.11
N VAL A 45 5.89 8.28 -9.79
CA VAL A 45 5.40 8.53 -8.44
C VAL A 45 4.34 7.48 -8.05
N ALA A 46 3.39 7.18 -8.93
CA ALA A 46 2.33 6.21 -8.64
C ALA A 46 2.87 4.79 -8.38
N ASN A 47 3.85 4.33 -9.16
CA ASN A 47 4.46 3.02 -8.92
C ASN A 47 5.22 2.98 -7.60
N SER A 48 5.93 4.06 -7.27
CA SER A 48 6.65 4.16 -5.99
C SER A 48 5.67 4.12 -4.81
N LEU A 49 4.60 4.90 -4.88
CA LEU A 49 3.57 4.98 -3.86
C LEU A 49 2.81 3.66 -3.70
N ARG A 50 2.48 2.97 -4.80
CA ARG A 50 1.88 1.62 -4.78
C ARG A 50 2.76 0.63 -3.99
N ARG A 51 4.08 0.64 -4.21
CA ARG A 51 5.00 -0.25 -3.50
C ARG A 51 5.05 0.07 -2.00
N VAL A 52 5.14 1.35 -1.65
CA VAL A 52 5.13 1.78 -0.24
C VAL A 52 3.87 1.31 0.47
N LEU A 53 2.69 1.53 -0.13
CA LEU A 53 1.42 1.12 0.46
C LEU A 53 1.30 -0.40 0.64
N LEU A 54 1.84 -1.20 -0.27
CA LEU A 54 1.72 -2.67 -0.20
C LEU A 54 2.78 -3.33 0.69
N SER A 55 3.97 -2.75 0.83
CA SER A 55 5.11 -3.46 1.43
C SER A 55 5.77 -2.74 2.60
N SER A 56 5.42 -1.48 2.87
CA SER A 56 6.10 -0.67 3.88
C SER A 56 5.18 -0.24 5.02
N LEU A 57 3.90 -0.60 4.96
CA LEU A 57 2.97 -0.38 6.06
C LEU A 57 3.10 -1.52 7.07
N PRO A 58 3.30 -1.22 8.37
CA PRO A 58 3.32 -2.24 9.40
C PRO A 58 1.94 -2.89 9.49
N GLY A 59 1.92 -4.22 9.50
CA GLY A 59 0.71 -5.01 9.62
C GLY A 59 1.01 -6.29 10.40
N TYR A 60 -0.05 -6.92 10.88
CA TYR A 60 0.01 -8.21 11.56
C TYR A 60 -0.75 -9.24 10.73
N ALA A 61 -0.19 -10.43 10.61
CA ALA A 61 -0.82 -11.55 9.94
C ALA A 61 -0.50 -12.84 10.70
N ILE A 62 -1.37 -13.84 10.56
CA ILE A 62 -1.14 -15.18 11.11
C ILE A 62 0.00 -15.80 10.31
N SER A 63 1.11 -16.14 10.98
CA SER A 63 2.28 -16.76 10.37
C SER A 63 2.23 -18.29 10.35
N GLY A 64 1.44 -18.89 11.25
CA GLY A 64 1.25 -20.33 11.33
C GLY A 64 0.25 -20.68 12.43
N VAL A 65 -0.38 -21.85 12.29
CA VAL A 65 -1.34 -22.38 13.25
C VAL A 65 -0.96 -23.82 13.56
N SER A 66 -1.01 -24.21 14.83
CA SER A 66 -0.81 -25.59 15.29
C SER A 66 -2.03 -26.00 16.10
N ILE A 67 -2.78 -26.98 15.60
CA ILE A 67 -4.06 -27.39 16.19
C ILE A 67 -3.87 -28.74 16.86
N LYS A 68 -4.18 -28.82 18.16
CA LYS A 68 -4.18 -30.08 18.92
C LYS A 68 -5.62 -30.45 19.27
N TYR A 69 -5.94 -31.73 19.17
CA TYR A 69 -7.27 -32.26 19.50
C TYR A 69 -7.14 -33.57 20.28
N TYR A 70 -8.22 -33.95 20.97
CA TYR A 70 -8.33 -35.25 21.62
C TYR A 70 -9.13 -36.20 20.72
N ASP A 71 -8.60 -37.39 20.45
CA ASP A 71 -9.35 -38.42 19.73
C ASP A 71 -10.37 -39.11 20.68
N LYS A 72 -11.27 -39.96 20.15
CA LYS A 72 -12.27 -40.70 20.93
C LYS A 72 -11.65 -41.58 22.03
N SER A 73 -10.40 -41.99 21.83
CA SER A 73 -9.62 -42.77 22.78
C SER A 73 -9.07 -41.94 23.96
N GLY A 74 -9.22 -40.60 23.93
CA GLY A 74 -8.66 -39.70 24.93
C GLY A 74 -7.21 -39.29 24.67
N ASP A 75 -6.61 -39.74 23.58
CA ASP A 75 -5.23 -39.43 23.22
C ASP A 75 -5.11 -38.04 22.56
N LEU A 76 -4.07 -37.29 22.94
CA LEU A 76 -3.75 -35.99 22.34
C LEU A 76 -3.08 -36.18 20.98
N ARG A 77 -3.65 -35.57 19.93
CA ARG A 77 -3.11 -35.58 18.56
C ARG A 77 -2.91 -34.18 18.02
N LEU A 78 -1.97 -34.06 17.08
CA LEU A 78 -1.71 -32.84 16.32
C LEU A 78 -2.33 -33.00 14.93
N LEU A 79 -3.12 -32.00 14.52
CA LEU A 79 -3.63 -31.94 13.16
C LEU A 79 -2.47 -31.69 12.19
N THR A 80 -2.21 -32.67 11.34
CA THR A 80 -1.05 -32.63 10.42
C THR A 80 -1.47 -32.22 9.00
N SER A 81 -2.76 -32.35 8.67
CA SER A 81 -3.34 -31.90 7.40
C SER A 81 -4.72 -31.30 7.60
N GLU A 82 -5.06 -30.34 6.74
CA GLU A 82 -6.39 -29.76 6.57
C GLU A 82 -7.47 -30.78 6.19
N PHE A 83 -7.08 -31.96 5.68
CA PHE A 83 -8.00 -33.04 5.32
C PHE A 83 -8.14 -34.10 6.42
N GLU A 84 -7.41 -33.97 7.52
CA GLU A 84 -7.49 -34.91 8.64
C GLU A 84 -8.77 -34.67 9.45
N ASN A 85 -9.53 -35.73 9.69
CA ASN A 85 -10.80 -35.62 10.39
C ASN A 85 -10.57 -35.50 11.90
N VAL A 86 -11.07 -34.42 12.49
CA VAL A 86 -11.02 -34.20 13.94
C VAL A 86 -12.19 -34.93 14.59
N SER A 87 -11.85 -35.85 15.50
CA SER A 87 -12.84 -36.56 16.30
C SER A 87 -13.76 -35.59 17.05
N GLY A 88 -15.07 -35.65 16.80
CA GLY A 88 -16.08 -34.79 17.43
C GLY A 88 -16.37 -33.46 16.72
N ALA A 89 -15.78 -33.21 15.55
CA ALA A 89 -16.09 -32.04 14.72
C ALA A 89 -17.27 -32.24 13.74
N TYR A 90 -18.04 -33.32 13.89
CA TYR A 90 -19.30 -33.60 13.20
C TYR A 90 -20.31 -34.23 14.17
#